data_AF-A0A7X7VPU9-F1
#
_entry.id   AF-A0A7X7VPU9-F1
#
_cell.length_a   1.000
_cell.length_b   1.000
_cell.length_c   1.000
_cell.angle_alpha   90.00
_cell.angle_beta   90.00
_cell.angle_gamma   90.00
#
_symmetry.space_group_name_H-M   'P 1'
#
loop_
_entity.id
_entity.type
_entity.pdbx_description
1 polymer ?
#
loop_
_entity_poly.entity_id
_entity_poly.type
_entity_poly.pdbx_seq_one_letter_code
_entity_poly.pdbx_strand_id
1 'polypeptide(L)'
;MKVLLVPNYSREPAMEGARKLEDWLDDQGVECAWAPDKKLFPDRVADIDGADLVVSLGGDGTLLRAARMVAYSETPLMGISYGHLGFLTCGGPEDLISNVAAALAGEMHSSHRATLSITVEFEGDDGTTETKHRFALNDLALTHGARGDMIVFDVSVSGHHIDRLRGDGFVVSTATGSTGYALAAGGPIVTPEFSGMVCVPVAPHTIMARAFLTSPSDV
;
A
#
# COMPACT_ATOMS: atom_id res chain seq x y z
N MET A 1 24.82 0.12 -8.08
CA MET A 1 23.51 -0.37 -7.59
C MET A 1 23.19 0.41 -6.33
N LYS A 2 21.92 0.74 -6.12
CA LYS A 2 21.43 1.48 -4.96
C LYS A 2 20.25 0.76 -4.30
N VAL A 3 20.30 0.62 -2.98
CA VAL A 3 19.22 0.01 -2.18
C VAL A 3 18.64 1.04 -1.23
N LEU A 4 17.32 1.16 -1.21
CA LEU A 4 16.60 2.01 -0.25
C LEU A 4 16.10 1.17 0.94
N LEU A 5 16.55 1.49 2.14
CA LEU A 5 16.09 0.88 3.39
C LEU A 5 14.91 1.67 3.95
N VAL A 6 13.82 0.97 4.25
CA VAL A 6 12.62 1.50 4.88
C VAL A 6 12.36 0.76 6.19
N PRO A 7 13.05 1.11 7.28
CA PRO A 7 12.85 0.44 8.56
C PRO A 7 11.62 0.97 9.30
N ASN A 8 11.08 0.11 10.16
CA ASN A 8 10.18 0.55 11.22
C ASN A 8 11.00 1.12 12.39
N TYR A 9 11.14 2.45 12.42
CA TYR A 9 11.84 3.19 13.47
C TYR A 9 11.33 2.97 14.90
N SER A 10 10.12 2.43 15.08
CA SER A 10 9.59 2.11 16.41
C SER A 10 9.93 0.71 16.90
N ARG A 11 10.65 -0.08 16.10
CA ARG A 11 11.01 -1.47 16.38
C ARG A 11 12.52 -1.62 16.35
N GLU A 12 13.14 -1.75 17.52
CA GLU A 12 14.61 -1.89 17.63
C GLU A 12 15.17 -3.04 16.77
N PRO A 13 14.56 -4.24 16.74
CA PRO A 13 15.08 -5.33 15.90
C PRO A 13 15.11 -4.98 14.40
N ALA A 14 14.15 -4.19 13.92
CA ALA A 14 14.11 -3.76 12.52
C ALA A 14 15.22 -2.73 12.22
N MET A 15 15.54 -1.87 13.19
CA MET A 15 16.65 -0.91 13.09
C MET A 15 18.01 -1.60 13.13
N GLU A 16 18.20 -2.58 14.01
CA GLU A 16 19.41 -3.42 14.06
C GLU A 16 19.59 -4.18 12.75
N GLY A 17 18.52 -4.76 12.22
CA GLY A 17 18.52 -5.41 10.91
C GLY A 17 18.90 -4.48 9.77
N ALA A 18 18.37 -3.25 9.77
CA ALA A 18 18.66 -2.25 8.76
C ALA A 18 20.14 -1.82 8.79
N ARG A 19 20.70 -1.59 9.99
CA ARG A 19 22.13 -1.27 10.15
C ARG A 19 23.02 -2.43 9.69
N LYS A 20 22.69 -3.66 10.10
CA LYS A 20 23.42 -4.86 9.67
C LYS A 20 23.41 -5.01 8.14
N LEU A 21 22.27 -4.70 7.52
CA LEU A 21 22.14 -4.76 6.06
C LEU A 21 22.93 -3.63 5.39
N GLU A 22 22.92 -2.41 5.94
CA GLU A 22 23.75 -1.30 5.46
C GLU A 22 25.24 -1.64 5.48
N ASP A 23 25.75 -2.17 6.61
CA ASP A 23 27.15 -2.59 6.73
C ASP A 23 27.51 -3.63 5.65
N TRP A 24 26.64 -4.61 5.44
CA TRP A 24 26.85 -5.63 4.41
C TRP A 24 26.78 -5.05 2.98
N LEU A 25 25.88 -4.11 2.70
CA LEU A 25 25.78 -3.45 1.40
C LEU A 25 27.04 -2.62 1.09
N ASP A 26 27.60 -1.93 2.09
CA ASP A 26 28.85 -1.18 1.96
C ASP A 26 30.03 -2.11 1.63
N ASP A 27 30.13 -3.26 2.30
CA ASP A 27 31.11 -4.30 1.99
C ASP A 27 30.99 -4.84 0.55
N GLN A 28 29.79 -4.81 -0.03
CA GLN A 28 29.54 -5.19 -1.44
C GLN A 28 29.73 -4.03 -2.43
N GLY A 29 30.03 -2.81 -1.96
CA GLY A 29 30.11 -1.60 -2.79
C GLY A 29 28.76 -1.17 -3.37
N VAL A 30 27.66 -1.50 -2.70
CA VAL A 30 26.29 -1.12 -3.07
C VAL A 30 25.89 0.13 -2.30
N GLU A 31 25.44 1.16 -3.01
CA GLU A 31 24.98 2.40 -2.40
C GLU A 31 23.73 2.14 -1.54
N CYS A 32 23.72 2.66 -0.31
CA CYS A 32 22.60 2.51 0.61
C CYS A 32 21.98 3.87 0.93
N ALA A 33 20.65 3.98 0.79
CA ALA A 33 19.88 5.14 1.19
C ALA A 33 18.84 4.74 2.25
N TRP A 34 18.48 5.68 3.14
CA TRP A 34 17.48 5.45 4.18
C TRP A 34 16.25 6.34 3.99
N ALA A 35 15.07 5.74 4.08
CA ALA A 35 13.84 6.50 4.15
C ALA A 35 13.70 7.19 5.51
N PRO A 36 13.44 8.50 5.58
CA PRO A 36 13.52 9.29 6.82
C PRO A 36 12.50 8.87 7.87
N ASP A 37 12.77 9.01 9.17
CA ASP A 37 11.72 8.78 10.18
C ASP A 37 10.62 9.85 10.06
N LYS A 38 9.43 9.47 9.55
CA LYS A 38 8.30 10.40 9.38
C LYS A 38 7.78 11.00 10.69
N LYS A 39 8.02 10.37 11.85
CA LYS A 39 7.60 10.93 13.14
C LYS A 39 8.49 12.10 13.56
N LEU A 40 9.79 12.01 13.28
CA LEU A 40 10.77 13.04 13.61
C LEU A 40 10.95 14.07 12.50
N PHE A 41 10.80 13.64 11.24
CA PHE A 41 11.05 14.44 10.04
C PHE A 41 9.91 14.26 9.04
N PRO A 42 8.72 14.82 9.30
CA PRO A 42 7.52 14.60 8.49
C PRO A 42 7.67 15.09 7.04
N ASP A 43 8.42 16.17 6.84
CA ASP A 43 8.61 16.84 5.54
C ASP A 43 9.84 16.34 4.77
N ARG A 44 10.66 15.48 5.37
CA ARG A 44 11.85 14.96 4.70
C ARG A 44 11.43 13.88 3.70
N VAL A 45 11.96 13.98 2.49
CA VAL A 45 11.74 13.00 1.42
C VAL A 45 12.94 12.07 1.34
N ALA A 46 12.69 10.79 1.08
CA ALA A 46 13.75 9.81 0.83
C ALA A 46 14.33 10.07 -0.56
N ASP A 47 15.65 9.89 -0.71
CA ASP A 47 16.25 9.83 -2.04
C ASP A 47 15.97 8.45 -2.65
N ILE A 48 14.98 8.41 -3.53
CA ILE A 48 14.53 7.20 -4.23
C ILE A 48 15.12 7.08 -5.64
N ASP A 49 15.76 8.14 -6.12
CA ASP A 49 16.22 8.21 -7.51
C ASP A 49 17.34 7.21 -7.73
N GLY A 50 17.21 6.40 -8.78
CA GLY A 50 18.16 5.35 -9.13
C GLY A 50 18.20 4.16 -8.17
N ALA A 51 17.22 4.01 -7.27
CA ALA A 51 17.12 2.81 -6.44
C ALA A 51 16.74 1.58 -7.28
N ASP A 52 17.55 0.52 -7.17
CA ASP A 52 17.35 -0.77 -7.85
C ASP A 52 16.47 -1.72 -7.01
N LEU A 53 16.43 -1.52 -5.69
CA LEU A 53 15.66 -2.34 -4.76
C LEU A 53 15.24 -1.51 -3.55
N VAL A 54 14.02 -1.70 -3.07
CA VAL A 54 13.55 -1.18 -1.78
C VAL A 54 13.36 -2.32 -0.79
N VAL A 55 14.01 -2.22 0.37
CA VAL A 55 13.89 -3.21 1.46
C VAL A 55 13.13 -2.58 2.62
N SER A 56 11.91 -3.06 2.85
CA SER A 56 11.08 -2.71 4.00
C SER A 56 11.36 -3.64 5.17
N LEU A 57 11.82 -3.10 6.29
CA LEU A 57 12.09 -3.86 7.52
C LEU A 57 11.00 -3.59 8.55
N GLY A 58 10.03 -4.49 8.66
CA GLY A 58 8.84 -4.35 9.49
C GLY A 58 7.66 -5.16 8.95
N GLY A 59 6.44 -4.82 9.36
CA GLY A 59 5.24 -5.51 8.83
C GLY A 59 4.71 -4.88 7.54
N ASP A 60 3.53 -5.33 7.12
CA ASP A 60 2.83 -4.85 5.91
C ASP A 60 2.66 -3.32 5.89
N GLY A 61 2.42 -2.69 7.04
CA GLY A 61 2.33 -1.22 7.14
C GLY A 61 3.62 -0.48 6.74
N THR A 62 4.79 -1.08 7.01
CA THR A 62 6.08 -0.55 6.56
C THR A 62 6.25 -0.72 5.05
N LEU A 63 5.82 -1.86 4.51
CA LEU A 63 5.87 -2.10 3.07
C LEU A 63 4.92 -1.17 2.30
N LEU A 64 3.70 -0.94 2.80
CA LEU A 64 2.78 0.03 2.21
C LEU A 64 3.35 1.45 2.22
N ARG A 65 4.13 1.78 3.24
CA ARG A 65 4.86 3.05 3.29
C ARG A 65 5.95 3.11 2.23
N ALA A 66 6.72 2.04 2.06
CA ALA A 66 7.72 1.93 0.99
C ALA A 66 7.06 2.06 -0.39
N ALA A 67 5.96 1.35 -0.64
CA ALA A 67 5.20 1.40 -1.89
C ALA A 67 4.72 2.83 -2.22
N ARG A 68 4.30 3.62 -1.23
CA ARG A 68 3.94 5.03 -1.46
C ARG A 68 5.13 5.94 -1.78
N MET A 69 6.34 5.59 -1.36
CA MET A 69 7.54 6.38 -1.68
C MET A 69 7.95 6.20 -3.13
N VAL A 70 7.94 4.95 -3.60
CA VAL A 70 8.33 4.62 -4.99
C VAL A 70 7.18 4.77 -5.98
N ALA A 71 5.93 4.67 -5.52
CA ALA A 71 4.72 4.88 -6.31
C ALA A 71 4.77 4.16 -7.68
N TYR A 72 4.94 4.91 -8.77
CA TYR A 72 4.95 4.41 -10.14
C TYR A 72 6.36 4.17 -10.73
N SER A 73 7.41 4.19 -9.92
CA SER A 73 8.79 3.99 -10.40
C SER A 73 9.10 2.54 -10.82
N GLU A 74 8.18 1.61 -10.57
CA GLU A 74 8.34 0.16 -10.80
C GLU A 74 9.56 -0.47 -10.11
N THR A 75 10.17 0.23 -9.14
CA THR A 75 11.29 -0.29 -8.35
C THR A 75 10.80 -1.49 -7.53
N PRO A 76 11.46 -2.66 -7.60
CA PRO A 76 11.11 -3.84 -6.82
C PRO A 76 11.07 -3.56 -5.31
N LEU A 77 10.06 -4.10 -4.63
CA LEU A 77 9.92 -4.01 -3.18
C LEU A 77 10.06 -5.38 -2.52
N MET A 78 10.88 -5.44 -1.48
CA MET A 78 11.06 -6.60 -0.62
C MET A 78 10.63 -6.25 0.81
N GLY A 79 9.80 -7.09 1.43
CA GLY A 79 9.37 -6.92 2.82
C GLY A 79 9.92 -7.99 3.74
N ILE A 80 10.62 -7.60 4.80
CA ILE A 80 11.14 -8.49 5.84
C ILE A 80 10.38 -8.25 7.14
N SER A 81 9.68 -9.27 7.63
CA SER A 81 8.84 -9.17 8.82
C SER A 81 9.64 -9.34 10.11
N TYR A 82 9.61 -8.31 10.96
CA TYR A 82 10.15 -8.33 12.33
C TYR A 82 9.05 -8.58 13.37
N GLY A 83 8.08 -9.43 13.02
CA GLY A 83 6.91 -9.76 13.84
C GLY A 83 6.19 -10.98 13.29
N HIS A 84 4.87 -10.92 13.20
CA HIS A 84 4.10 -11.96 12.51
C HIS A 84 4.27 -11.84 11.00
N LEU A 85 4.36 -12.99 10.32
CA LEU A 85 4.41 -13.01 8.86
C LEU A 85 3.10 -12.41 8.32
N GLY A 86 3.22 -11.31 7.57
CA GLY A 86 2.10 -10.61 6.95
C GLY A 86 1.74 -11.22 5.60
N PHE A 87 0.81 -10.58 4.88
CA PHE A 87 0.44 -11.00 3.54
C PHE A 87 1.43 -10.53 2.46
N LEU A 88 2.21 -9.49 2.74
CA LEU A 88 3.08 -8.86 1.75
C LEU A 88 4.58 -9.08 2.00
N THR A 89 4.97 -9.49 3.20
CA THR A 89 6.37 -9.77 3.56
C THR A 89 6.81 -11.15 3.07
N CYS A 90 8.03 -11.26 2.55
CA CYS A 90 8.57 -12.48 1.94
C CYS A 90 9.44 -13.34 2.86
N GLY A 91 9.82 -12.85 4.04
CA GLY A 91 10.67 -13.59 4.98
C GLY A 91 10.87 -12.88 6.32
N GLY A 92 11.63 -13.53 7.22
CA GLY A 92 12.02 -12.99 8.51
C GLY A 92 13.48 -12.49 8.56
N PRO A 93 13.92 -11.97 9.71
CA PRO A 93 15.26 -11.41 9.89
C PRO A 93 16.40 -12.42 9.75
N GLU A 94 16.12 -13.71 9.97
CA GLU A 94 17.06 -14.81 9.84
C GLU A 94 17.69 -14.92 8.44
N ASP A 95 16.90 -14.63 7.40
CA ASP A 95 17.28 -14.74 6.00
C ASP A 95 17.46 -13.36 5.33
N LEU A 96 17.61 -12.28 6.11
CA LEU A 96 17.69 -10.92 5.59
C LEU A 96 18.76 -10.76 4.50
N ILE A 97 20.00 -11.15 4.81
CA ILE A 97 21.14 -10.94 3.91
C ILE A 97 21.05 -11.86 2.69
N SER A 98 20.70 -13.13 2.88
CA SER A 98 20.55 -14.10 1.79
C SER A 98 19.45 -13.69 0.82
N ASN A 99 18.30 -13.23 1.31
CA ASN A 99 17.20 -12.75 0.48
C ASN A 99 17.60 -11.49 -0.31
N VAL A 100 18.23 -10.50 0.34
CA VAL A 100 18.66 -9.29 -0.37
C VAL A 100 19.72 -9.61 -1.42
N ALA A 101 20.68 -10.48 -1.11
CA ALA A 101 21.68 -10.94 -2.08
C ALA A 101 21.03 -11.61 -3.29
N ALA A 102 20.08 -12.53 -3.07
CA ALA A 102 19.34 -13.20 -4.14
C ALA A 102 18.53 -12.22 -5.00
N ALA A 103 17.88 -11.23 -4.38
CA ALA A 103 17.15 -10.20 -5.13
C ALA A 103 18.06 -9.31 -5.97
N LEU A 104 19.20 -8.88 -5.44
CA LEU A 104 20.20 -8.10 -6.19
C LEU A 104 20.80 -8.91 -7.35
N ALA A 105 20.91 -10.23 -7.20
CA ALA A 105 21.34 -11.14 -8.25
C ALA A 105 20.24 -11.47 -9.28
N GLY A 106 18.99 -11.04 -9.06
CA GLY A 106 17.84 -11.36 -9.92
C GLY A 106 17.37 -12.82 -9.80
N GLU A 107 17.70 -13.50 -8.70
CA GLU A 107 17.40 -14.91 -8.46
C GLU A 107 16.06 -15.14 -7.73
N MET A 108 15.32 -14.06 -7.47
CA MET A 108 14.01 -14.11 -6.83
C MET A 108 12.87 -14.00 -7.83
N HIS A 109 11.73 -14.62 -7.48
CA HIS A 109 10.50 -14.44 -8.23
C HIS A 109 9.89 -13.05 -7.93
N SER A 110 9.69 -12.25 -8.97
CA SER A 110 8.97 -10.98 -8.90
C SER A 110 7.50 -11.17 -9.27
N SER A 111 6.61 -10.58 -8.47
CA SER A 111 5.16 -10.54 -8.72
C SER A 111 4.72 -9.10 -8.91
N HIS A 112 3.99 -8.81 -9.99
CA HIS A 112 3.36 -7.52 -10.20
C HIS A 112 2.02 -7.47 -9.46
N ARG A 113 1.79 -6.37 -8.74
CA ARG A 113 0.55 -6.15 -7.99
C ARG A 113 -0.15 -4.92 -8.56
N ALA A 114 -1.45 -5.04 -8.83
CA ALA A 114 -2.27 -3.91 -9.22
C ALA A 114 -2.26 -2.85 -8.10
N THR A 115 -2.35 -1.58 -8.50
CA THR A 115 -2.41 -0.42 -7.60
C THR A 115 -3.59 0.46 -8.01
N LEU A 116 -4.09 1.28 -7.07
CA LEU A 116 -5.13 2.26 -7.34
C LEU A 116 -4.49 3.60 -7.66
N SER A 117 -4.84 4.14 -8.84
CA SER A 117 -4.72 5.56 -9.15
C SER A 117 -6.02 6.25 -8.74
N ILE A 118 -5.93 7.21 -7.84
CA ILE A 118 -7.09 7.82 -7.21
C ILE A 118 -7.05 9.32 -7.46
N THR A 119 -8.12 9.86 -8.01
CA THR A 119 -8.34 11.30 -8.11
C THR A 119 -9.48 11.68 -7.17
N VAL A 120 -9.23 12.65 -6.31
CA VAL A 120 -10.22 13.21 -5.38
C VAL A 120 -10.44 14.66 -5.76
N GLU A 121 -11.68 15.01 -6.08
CA GLU A 121 -12.08 16.36 -6.47
C GLU A 121 -12.99 16.93 -5.37
N PHE A 122 -12.64 18.13 -4.91
CA PHE A 122 -13.41 18.88 -3.91
C PHE A 122 -14.00 20.11 -4.59
N GLU A 123 -15.31 20.23 -4.60
CA GLU A 123 -16.01 21.43 -5.07
C GLU A 123 -16.25 22.37 -3.88
N GLY A 124 -15.75 23.59 -3.97
CA GLY A 124 -16.00 24.66 -3.02
C GLY A 124 -17.31 25.40 -3.32
N ASP A 125 -17.89 26.01 -2.29
CA ASP A 125 -19.12 26.82 -2.41
C ASP A 125 -18.95 28.03 -3.35
N ASP A 126 -17.71 28.46 -3.60
CA ASP A 126 -17.32 29.53 -4.52
C ASP A 126 -17.15 29.06 -5.98
N GLY A 127 -17.45 27.78 -6.27
CA GLY A 127 -17.29 27.18 -7.59
C GLY A 127 -15.84 26.80 -7.93
N THR A 128 -14.92 26.84 -6.96
CA THR A 128 -13.56 26.32 -7.16
C THR A 128 -13.54 24.80 -7.06
N THR A 129 -12.66 24.15 -7.84
CA THR A 129 -12.41 22.71 -7.74
C THR A 129 -10.97 22.48 -7.34
N GLU A 130 -10.76 21.82 -6.20
CA GLU A 130 -9.44 21.34 -5.77
C GLU A 130 -9.30 19.86 -6.15
N THR A 131 -8.28 19.52 -6.94
CA THR A 131 -8.01 18.13 -7.34
C THR A 131 -6.78 17.59 -6.64
N LYS A 132 -6.89 16.38 -6.09
CA LYS A 132 -5.81 15.66 -5.40
C LYS A 132 -5.63 14.28 -6.00
N HIS A 133 -4.41 13.97 -6.44
CA HIS A 133 -4.05 12.63 -6.88
C HIS A 133 -3.44 11.82 -5.73
N ARG A 134 -3.79 10.53 -5.65
CA ARG A 134 -3.37 9.60 -4.61
C ARG A 134 -3.05 8.24 -5.22
N PHE A 135 -2.17 7.52 -4.54
CA PHE A 135 -1.75 6.17 -4.86
C PHE A 135 -2.05 5.25 -3.68
N ALA A 136 -2.58 4.05 -3.96
CA ALA A 136 -2.75 3.01 -2.96
C ALA A 136 -2.38 1.63 -3.51
N LEU A 137 -1.60 0.86 -2.75
CA LEU A 137 -1.37 -0.55 -3.04
C LEU A 137 -2.55 -1.43 -2.59
N ASN A 138 -3.16 -1.10 -1.44
CA ASN A 138 -4.27 -1.85 -0.88
C ASN A 138 -5.60 -1.21 -1.26
N ASP A 139 -5.99 -0.15 -0.56
CA ASP A 139 -7.37 0.33 -0.58
C ASP A 139 -7.47 1.87 -0.50
N LEU A 140 -8.55 2.37 -1.09
CA LEU A 140 -9.17 3.66 -0.81
C LEU A 140 -10.35 3.41 0.11
N ALA A 141 -10.40 4.12 1.24
CA ALA A 141 -11.53 4.06 2.17
C ALA A 141 -12.19 5.44 2.28
N LEU A 142 -13.44 5.54 1.81
CA LEU A 142 -14.35 6.63 2.14
C LEU A 142 -14.98 6.33 3.51
N THR A 143 -14.92 7.28 4.45
CA THR A 143 -15.51 7.11 5.78
C THR A 143 -16.29 8.36 6.20
N HIS A 144 -17.19 8.23 7.17
CA HIS A 144 -17.92 9.33 7.80
C HIS A 144 -17.03 10.35 8.56
N GLY A 145 -15.72 10.12 8.62
CA GLY A 145 -14.77 11.00 9.32
C GLY A 145 -15.03 11.11 10.82
N ALA A 146 -14.41 12.11 11.46
CA ALA A 146 -14.42 12.24 12.92
C ALA A 146 -15.79 12.62 13.54
N ARG A 147 -16.74 13.09 12.73
CA ARG A 147 -18.06 13.53 13.22
C ARG A 147 -19.00 12.37 13.53
N GLY A 148 -18.77 11.20 12.93
CA GLY A 148 -19.57 9.99 13.20
C GLY A 148 -20.95 9.99 12.54
N ASP A 149 -21.32 11.05 11.80
CA ASP A 149 -22.60 11.12 11.12
C ASP A 149 -22.59 10.24 9.86
N MET A 150 -23.63 9.43 9.68
CA MET A 150 -23.83 8.64 8.48
C MET A 150 -23.70 9.49 7.21
N ILE A 151 -22.97 8.98 6.23
CA ILE A 151 -22.83 9.63 4.93
C ILE A 151 -23.74 8.98 3.88
N VAL A 152 -24.10 9.77 2.87
CA VAL A 152 -24.87 9.34 1.71
C VAL A 152 -24.07 9.63 0.46
N PHE A 153 -23.90 8.63 -0.40
CA PHE A 153 -23.08 8.76 -1.60
C PHE A 153 -23.60 7.86 -2.73
N ASP A 154 -23.32 8.27 -3.96
CA ASP A 154 -23.62 7.51 -5.17
C ASP A 154 -22.39 6.71 -5.61
N VAL A 155 -22.60 5.46 -6.01
CA VAL A 155 -21.55 4.58 -6.55
C VAL A 155 -21.82 4.37 -8.02
N SER A 156 -20.80 4.62 -8.85
CA SER A 156 -20.86 4.38 -10.28
C SER A 156 -19.61 3.63 -10.74
N VAL A 157 -19.78 2.76 -11.74
CA VAL A 157 -18.69 1.99 -12.37
C VAL A 157 -18.79 2.20 -13.87
N SER A 158 -17.67 2.55 -14.52
CA SER A 158 -17.63 2.76 -15.98
C SER A 158 -18.71 3.75 -16.47
N GLY A 159 -18.97 4.81 -15.70
CA GLY A 159 -19.99 5.82 -15.97
C GLY A 159 -21.45 5.40 -15.72
N HIS A 160 -21.70 4.17 -15.27
CA HIS A 160 -23.02 3.66 -14.99
C HIS A 160 -23.30 3.70 -13.48
N HIS A 161 -24.42 4.31 -13.10
CA HIS A 161 -24.87 4.34 -11.70
C HIS A 161 -25.24 2.93 -11.24
N ILE A 162 -24.67 2.51 -10.11
CA ILE A 162 -24.89 1.20 -9.50
C ILE A 162 -25.93 1.31 -8.38
N ASP A 163 -25.66 2.17 -7.39
CA ASP A 163 -26.55 2.36 -6.24
C ASP A 163 -26.25 3.68 -5.52
N ARG A 164 -27.21 4.13 -4.71
CA ARG A 164 -27.05 5.21 -3.74
C ARG A 164 -27.08 4.65 -2.33
N LEU A 165 -25.93 4.67 -1.67
CA LEU A 165 -25.74 4.03 -0.38
C LEU A 165 -25.80 5.03 0.78
N ARG A 166 -26.15 4.50 1.94
CA ARG A 166 -26.10 5.18 3.23
C ARG A 166 -25.42 4.28 4.24
N GLY A 167 -24.44 4.78 4.97
CA GLY A 167 -23.70 4.00 5.96
C GLY A 167 -22.45 4.70 6.44
N ASP A 168 -21.52 3.92 6.98
CA ASP A 168 -20.28 4.44 7.55
C ASP A 168 -19.23 4.76 6.49
N GLY A 169 -19.33 4.13 5.32
CA GLY A 169 -18.32 4.29 4.30
C GLY A 169 -18.38 3.33 3.11
N PHE A 170 -17.32 3.36 2.32
CA PHE A 170 -17.11 2.50 1.17
C PHE A 170 -15.61 2.25 0.97
N VAL A 171 -15.23 1.01 0.72
CA VAL A 171 -13.84 0.62 0.42
C VAL A 171 -13.76 0.19 -1.04
N VAL A 172 -12.82 0.79 -1.77
CA VAL A 172 -12.38 0.30 -3.09
C VAL A 172 -10.98 -0.25 -2.90
N SER A 173 -10.77 -1.52 -3.22
CA SER A 173 -9.55 -2.25 -2.89
C SER A 173 -8.99 -2.99 -4.10
N THR A 174 -7.68 -3.12 -4.17
CA THR A 174 -7.00 -4.04 -5.09
C THR A 174 -7.17 -5.48 -4.61
N ALA A 175 -6.76 -6.46 -5.43
CA ALA A 175 -6.65 -7.83 -4.96
C ALA A 175 -5.71 -7.98 -3.75
N THR A 176 -4.60 -7.24 -3.74
CA THR A 176 -3.65 -7.20 -2.62
C THR A 176 -4.29 -6.63 -1.35
N GLY A 177 -5.10 -5.59 -1.49
CA GLY A 177 -5.84 -4.99 -0.38
C GLY A 177 -7.06 -5.79 0.07
N SER A 178 -7.45 -6.86 -0.63
CA SER A 178 -8.61 -7.69 -0.26
C SER A 178 -8.46 -8.33 1.12
N THR A 179 -7.22 -8.54 1.59
CA THR A 179 -6.89 -9.05 2.92
C THR A 179 -6.69 -7.94 3.97
N GLY A 180 -6.80 -6.68 3.56
CA GLY A 180 -6.67 -5.48 4.39
C GLY A 180 -8.02 -5.02 4.96
N TYR A 181 -8.35 -3.74 4.76
CA TYR A 181 -9.59 -3.19 5.34
C TYR A 181 -10.83 -3.77 4.66
N ALA A 182 -10.75 -4.10 3.36
CA ALA A 182 -11.80 -4.78 2.63
C ALA A 182 -12.26 -6.08 3.31
N LEU A 183 -11.33 -6.90 3.84
CA LEU A 183 -11.66 -8.12 4.58
C LEU A 183 -12.44 -7.80 5.87
N ALA A 184 -11.97 -6.82 6.63
CA ALA A 184 -12.62 -6.41 7.88
C ALA A 184 -14.02 -5.81 7.65
N ALA A 185 -14.25 -5.19 6.49
CA ALA A 185 -15.56 -4.70 6.06
C ALA A 185 -16.48 -5.81 5.49
N GLY A 186 -16.04 -7.08 5.46
CA GLY A 186 -16.82 -8.21 4.97
C GLY A 186 -16.69 -8.49 3.48
N GLY A 187 -15.68 -7.92 2.82
CA GLY A 187 -15.32 -8.24 1.44
C GLY A 187 -14.68 -9.63 1.28
N PRO A 188 -14.68 -10.19 0.06
CA PRO A 188 -14.06 -11.48 -0.21
C PRO A 188 -12.52 -11.36 -0.28
N ILE A 189 -11.83 -12.47 0.03
CA ILE A 189 -10.41 -12.61 -0.29
C ILE A 189 -10.29 -12.92 -1.78
N VAL A 190 -9.43 -12.19 -2.47
CA VAL A 190 -9.22 -12.32 -3.92
C VAL A 190 -7.76 -12.65 -4.20
N THR A 191 -7.53 -13.50 -5.20
CA THR A 191 -6.17 -13.88 -5.62
C THR A 191 -5.40 -12.68 -6.16
N PRO A 192 -4.10 -12.52 -5.85
CA PRO A 192 -3.29 -11.39 -6.30
C PRO A 192 -3.28 -11.09 -7.80
N GLU A 193 -3.54 -12.09 -8.63
CA GLU A 193 -3.56 -12.00 -10.09
C GLU A 193 -4.82 -11.32 -10.63
N PHE A 194 -5.84 -11.12 -9.79
CA PHE A 194 -7.03 -10.39 -10.19
C PHE A 194 -6.72 -8.89 -10.35
N SER A 195 -7.06 -8.34 -11.50
CA SER A 195 -6.77 -6.96 -11.88
C SER A 195 -7.98 -6.02 -11.86
N GLY A 196 -9.17 -6.51 -11.48
CA GLY A 196 -10.30 -5.65 -11.19
C GLY A 196 -10.24 -5.04 -9.79
N MET A 197 -11.24 -4.24 -9.44
CA MET A 197 -11.39 -3.65 -8.12
C MET A 197 -12.38 -4.46 -7.27
N VAL A 198 -12.13 -4.49 -5.96
CA VAL A 198 -13.03 -5.04 -4.94
C VAL A 198 -13.73 -3.87 -4.25
N CYS A 199 -15.05 -3.81 -4.39
CA CYS A 199 -15.88 -2.72 -3.86
C CYS A 199 -16.71 -3.22 -2.68
N VAL A 200 -16.52 -2.64 -1.50
CA VAL A 200 -17.09 -3.13 -0.24
C VAL A 200 -17.78 -1.99 0.51
N PRO A 201 -19.11 -2.01 0.68
CA PRO A 201 -19.80 -1.04 1.53
C PRO A 201 -19.48 -1.29 3.00
N VAL A 202 -19.27 -0.22 3.78
CA VAL A 202 -18.99 -0.30 5.22
C VAL A 202 -20.24 0.06 6.02
N ALA A 203 -20.71 -0.89 6.82
CA ALA A 203 -21.92 -0.80 7.63
C ALA A 203 -23.12 -0.15 6.89
N PRO A 204 -23.54 -0.68 5.72
CA PRO A 204 -24.62 -0.09 4.95
C PRO A 204 -25.97 -0.24 5.67
N HIS A 205 -26.79 0.81 5.64
CA HIS A 205 -28.15 0.85 6.19
C HIS A 205 -29.20 0.20 5.26
N THR A 206 -28.78 -0.77 4.46
CA THR A 206 -29.65 -1.58 3.61
C THR A 206 -29.20 -3.03 3.61
N ILE A 207 -30.14 -3.95 3.77
CA ILE A 207 -29.88 -5.40 3.81
C ILE A 207 -29.42 -5.93 2.44
N MET A 208 -29.64 -5.18 1.36
CA MET A 208 -29.31 -5.60 0.00
C MET A 208 -27.89 -5.24 -0.43
N ALA A 209 -27.20 -4.34 0.27
CA ALA A 209 -25.84 -3.96 -0.07
C ALA A 209 -24.87 -5.13 0.12
N ARG A 210 -24.11 -5.44 -0.93
CA ARG A 210 -23.11 -6.52 -0.94
C ARG A 210 -21.81 -6.00 -1.53
N ALA A 211 -20.72 -6.65 -1.15
CA ALA A 211 -19.46 -6.47 -1.86
C ALA A 211 -19.62 -6.99 -3.29
N PHE A 212 -18.97 -6.32 -4.24
CA PHE A 212 -18.93 -6.73 -5.63
C PHE A 212 -17.54 -6.48 -6.22
N LEU A 213 -17.25 -7.15 -7.33
CA LEU A 213 -15.98 -7.04 -8.04
C LEU A 213 -16.25 -6.43 -9.41
N THR A 214 -15.37 -5.54 -9.86
CA THR A 214 -15.42 -4.98 -11.21
C THR A 214 -14.68 -5.86 -12.20
N SER A 215 -14.94 -5.67 -13.50
CA SER A 215 -14.07 -6.21 -14.54
C SER A 215 -12.72 -5.49 -14.55
N PRO A 216 -11.63 -6.14 -14.97
CA PRO A 216 -10.39 -5.43 -15.32
C PRO A 216 -10.57 -4.33 -16.37
N SER A 217 -11.62 -4.40 -17.20
CA SER A 217 -11.96 -3.38 -18.21
C SER A 217 -12.72 -2.18 -17.65
N ASP A 218 -13.16 -2.25 -16.39
CA ASP A 218 -13.84 -1.14 -15.70
C ASP A 218 -12.85 -0.19 -15.00
N VAL A 219 -11.55 -0.47 -15.12
CA VAL A 219 -10.42 0.19 -14.45
C VAL A 219 -9.64 1.05 -15.45
#